data_AF-A0A0F9SAY1-F1
#
_entry.id   AF-A0A0F9SAY1-F1
#
_cell.length_a   1.000
_cell.length_b   1.000
_cell.length_c   1.000
_cell.angle_alpha   90.00
_cell.angle_beta   90.00
_cell.angle_gamma   90.00
#
_symmetry.space_group_name_H-M   'P 1'
#
loop_
_entity.id
_entity.type
_entity.pdbx_description
1 polymer ?
#
loop_
_entity_poly.entity_id
_entity_poly.type
_entity_poly.pdbx_seq_one_letter_code
_entity_poly.pdbx_strand_id
1 'polypeptide(L)'
;MSLFSFFSRIKTDPKAEAQGEQYFRQALQYHQYGNQDDAILFFTKSLGVSPHHSSVFLNRAGCFMIQERYLEAYDDYRKVIDMEKNKESVDIERATSMALQNIERIKLFISFEKKSGDTVRQQLSNDGLEYFAQRWAEILSNQHLANDLDLIKYFILEEIKELEEMGGIHQEYALNCGINHSEFIKVTENNNTGKAFIFFKSILCCFSRDPLKMFEIRTAILNKLISLSITSNSGNNISNQKIDYDGGMRLIEAEVDIMFIVKNGEVMYVNNETPHLYEIDKDGDMKLDGRVVNFIFKDSNEVIEIFVAFDDQDSYSMFTMNMGRDERLNYVAQAIFQFMGQNNITNVFSATATYSSQYHYTFKLYKKNDKHFMINNNQSQAYLISENIYKNNNADDIKSEFWGMA
;
A
#
# COMPACT_ATOMS: atom_id res chain seq x y z
N MET A 1 49.24 -5.55 -30.67
CA MET A 1 48.02 -5.52 -31.51
C MET A 1 47.40 -6.90 -31.45
N SER A 2 46.27 -7.05 -30.75
CA SER A 2 45.55 -8.32 -30.66
C SER A 2 44.95 -8.65 -32.02
N LEU A 3 45.02 -9.94 -32.40
CA LEU A 3 44.59 -10.53 -33.68
C LEU A 3 43.08 -10.34 -34.00
N PHE A 4 42.33 -9.69 -33.11
CA PHE A 4 40.89 -9.48 -33.18
C PHE A 4 40.41 -8.37 -34.14
N SER A 5 41.30 -7.52 -34.66
CA SER A 5 40.86 -6.33 -35.42
C SER A 5 40.57 -6.58 -36.91
N PHE A 6 40.64 -7.81 -37.44
CA PHE A 6 40.61 -8.04 -38.89
C PHE A 6 39.24 -8.43 -39.47
N PHE A 7 38.23 -8.74 -38.63
CA PHE A 7 36.92 -9.18 -39.14
C PHE A 7 35.68 -8.50 -38.51
N SER A 8 35.80 -7.28 -37.97
CA SER A 8 34.63 -6.43 -37.75
C SER A 8 34.61 -5.26 -38.76
N ARG A 9 33.55 -5.17 -39.56
CA ARG A 9 33.30 -4.01 -40.45
C ARG A 9 32.82 -2.78 -39.68
N ILE A 10 32.60 -2.91 -38.38
CA ILE A 10 32.10 -1.86 -37.49
C ILE A 10 33.33 -1.14 -36.92
N LYS A 11 33.51 0.13 -37.30
CA LYS A 11 34.53 0.99 -36.70
C LYS A 11 33.98 1.53 -35.39
N THR A 12 34.64 1.18 -34.29
CA THR A 12 34.31 1.68 -32.96
C THR A 12 35.40 2.63 -32.45
N ASP A 13 35.05 3.53 -31.53
CA ASP A 13 36.03 4.39 -30.84
C ASP A 13 36.59 3.65 -29.63
N PRO A 14 37.91 3.35 -29.58
CA PRO A 14 38.52 2.63 -28.46
C PRO A 14 38.28 3.26 -27.08
N LYS A 15 38.13 4.60 -27.00
CA LYS A 15 37.83 5.27 -25.73
C LYS A 15 36.39 5.03 -25.30
N ALA A 16 35.45 5.13 -26.24
CA ALA A 16 34.06 4.81 -26.00
C ALA A 16 33.91 3.34 -25.59
N GLU A 17 34.61 2.42 -26.25
CA GLU A 17 34.60 1.00 -25.91
C GLU A 17 35.16 0.70 -24.51
N ALA A 18 36.27 1.33 -24.13
CA ALA A 18 36.80 1.17 -22.77
C ALA A 18 35.83 1.70 -21.70
N GLN A 19 35.12 2.79 -22.00
CA GLN A 19 34.11 3.36 -21.11
C GLN A 19 32.84 2.50 -21.05
N GLY A 20 32.36 2.00 -22.18
CA GLY A 20 31.21 1.11 -22.27
C GLY A 20 31.43 -0.18 -21.50
N GLU A 21 32.62 -0.76 -21.62
CA GLU A 21 33.05 -1.94 -20.86
C GLU A 21 33.13 -1.67 -19.34
N GLN A 22 33.55 -0.46 -18.92
CA GLN A 22 33.52 -0.09 -17.51
C GLN A 22 32.08 -0.06 -16.97
N TYR A 23 31.15 0.57 -17.69
CA TYR A 23 29.74 0.58 -17.32
C TYR A 23 29.12 -0.81 -17.33
N PHE A 24 29.48 -1.65 -18.30
CA PHE A 24 29.03 -3.04 -18.38
C PHE A 24 29.45 -3.83 -17.13
N ARG A 25 30.71 -3.74 -16.70
CA ARG A 25 31.18 -4.39 -15.47
C ARG A 25 30.47 -3.87 -14.21
N GLN A 26 30.21 -2.57 -14.13
CA GLN A 26 29.44 -2.00 -13.01
C GLN A 26 28.01 -2.55 -13.00
N ALA A 27 27.36 -2.63 -14.16
CA ALA A 27 26.02 -3.19 -14.28
C ALA A 27 25.97 -4.66 -13.83
N LEU A 28 26.94 -5.48 -14.26
CA LEU A 28 27.05 -6.86 -13.80
C LEU A 28 27.23 -6.97 -12.28
N GLN A 29 28.02 -6.07 -11.69
CA GLN A 29 28.21 -6.03 -10.24
C GLN A 29 26.90 -5.71 -9.51
N TYR A 30 26.15 -4.69 -9.94
CA TYR A 30 24.83 -4.38 -9.35
C TYR A 30 23.83 -5.51 -9.53
N HIS A 31 23.80 -6.13 -10.72
CA HIS A 31 22.96 -7.29 -11.01
C HIS A 31 23.24 -8.47 -10.07
N GLN A 32 24.53 -8.77 -9.82
CA GLN A 32 24.96 -9.82 -8.88
C GLN A 32 24.56 -9.53 -7.43
N TYR A 33 24.48 -8.25 -7.04
CA TYR A 33 23.99 -7.83 -5.72
C TYR A 33 22.46 -7.71 -5.64
N GLY A 34 21.72 -8.09 -6.69
CA GLY A 34 20.27 -8.03 -6.72
C GLY A 34 19.70 -6.64 -7.02
N ASN A 35 20.53 -5.61 -7.19
CA ASN A 35 20.08 -4.25 -7.49
C ASN A 35 19.85 -4.07 -8.99
N GLN A 36 18.65 -4.45 -9.44
CA GLN A 36 18.31 -4.48 -10.87
C GLN A 36 18.17 -3.09 -11.49
N ASP A 37 17.68 -2.09 -10.74
CA ASP A 37 17.51 -0.72 -11.25
C ASP A 37 18.85 -0.07 -11.60
N ASP A 38 19.84 -0.17 -10.69
CA ASP A 38 21.20 0.32 -10.98
C ASP A 38 21.86 -0.50 -12.10
N ALA A 39 21.64 -1.82 -12.15
CA ALA A 39 22.13 -2.65 -13.25
C ALA A 39 21.59 -2.17 -14.61
N ILE A 40 20.28 -1.93 -14.72
CA ILE A 40 19.62 -1.40 -15.93
C ILE A 40 20.18 -0.03 -16.30
N LEU A 41 20.38 0.86 -15.31
CA LEU A 41 20.96 2.18 -15.53
C LEU A 41 22.37 2.08 -16.13
N PHE A 42 23.23 1.24 -15.56
CA PHE A 42 24.60 1.08 -16.05
C PHE A 42 24.69 0.32 -17.38
N PHE A 43 23.84 -0.68 -17.63
CA PHE A 43 23.73 -1.28 -18.97
C PHE A 43 23.27 -0.25 -20.00
N THR A 44 22.33 0.62 -19.65
CA THR A 44 21.87 1.70 -20.53
C THR A 44 22.98 2.71 -20.82
N LYS A 45 23.79 3.08 -19.81
CA LYS A 45 24.99 3.91 -20.02
C LYS A 45 26.02 3.23 -20.93
N SER A 46 26.25 1.92 -20.74
CA SER A 46 27.13 1.12 -21.60
C SER A 46 26.68 1.17 -23.05
N LEU A 47 25.41 0.88 -23.31
CA LEU A 47 24.81 0.94 -24.66
C LEU A 47 24.80 2.36 -25.25
N GLY A 48 24.77 3.40 -24.41
CA GLY A 48 24.83 4.79 -24.85
C GLY A 48 26.18 5.19 -25.47
N VAL A 49 27.28 4.55 -25.04
CA VAL A 49 28.64 4.83 -25.57
C VAL A 49 29.15 3.72 -26.49
N SER A 50 28.70 2.48 -26.28
CA SER A 50 29.09 1.27 -27.02
C SER A 50 27.84 0.49 -27.47
N PRO A 51 27.12 0.95 -28.49
CA PRO A 51 25.79 0.41 -28.83
C PRO A 51 25.82 -0.92 -29.59
N HIS A 52 26.99 -1.42 -29.97
CA HIS A 52 27.13 -2.59 -30.86
C HIS A 52 27.36 -3.92 -30.10
N HIS A 53 27.08 -3.97 -28.79
CA HIS A 53 27.21 -5.20 -28.00
C HIS A 53 25.85 -5.87 -27.77
N SER A 54 25.59 -6.99 -28.46
CA SER A 54 24.36 -7.77 -28.24
C SER A 54 24.30 -8.38 -26.84
N SER A 55 25.45 -8.75 -26.27
CA SER A 55 25.56 -9.24 -24.89
C SER A 55 25.03 -8.23 -23.85
N VAL A 56 25.23 -6.93 -24.05
CA VAL A 56 24.73 -5.90 -23.12
C VAL A 56 23.21 -5.80 -23.16
N PHE A 57 22.60 -5.85 -24.36
CA PHE A 57 21.13 -5.94 -24.50
C PHE A 57 20.59 -7.21 -23.84
N LEU A 58 21.23 -8.36 -24.05
CA LEU A 58 20.82 -9.63 -23.44
C LEU A 58 20.82 -9.55 -21.90
N ASN A 59 21.87 -8.99 -21.30
CA ASN A 59 21.97 -8.87 -19.84
C ASN A 59 20.95 -7.88 -19.29
N ARG A 60 20.74 -6.74 -19.96
CA ARG A 60 19.71 -5.77 -19.55
C ARG A 60 18.30 -6.34 -19.65
N ALA A 61 18.02 -7.13 -20.70
CA ALA A 61 16.78 -7.89 -20.81
C ALA A 61 16.60 -8.88 -19.65
N GLY A 62 17.68 -9.49 -19.16
CA GLY A 62 17.68 -10.31 -17.95
C GLY A 62 17.24 -9.55 -16.70
N CYS A 63 17.73 -8.33 -16.50
CA CYS A 63 17.26 -7.46 -15.40
C CYS A 63 15.78 -7.09 -15.56
N PHE A 64 15.35 -6.74 -16.77
CA PHE A 64 13.93 -6.47 -17.05
C PHE A 64 13.06 -7.70 -16.78
N MET A 65 13.52 -8.91 -17.09
CA MET A 65 12.81 -10.15 -16.76
C MET A 65 12.62 -10.34 -15.26
N ILE A 66 13.64 -10.05 -14.44
CA ILE A 66 13.56 -10.15 -12.98
C ILE A 66 12.54 -9.16 -12.42
N GLN A 67 12.48 -7.96 -12.98
CA GLN A 67 11.47 -6.95 -12.61
C GLN A 67 10.12 -7.15 -13.33
N GLU A 68 9.95 -8.25 -14.06
CA GLU A 68 8.75 -8.57 -14.85
C GLU A 68 8.35 -7.52 -15.90
N ARG A 69 9.34 -6.72 -16.32
CA ARG A 69 9.22 -5.72 -17.37
C ARG A 69 9.32 -6.37 -18.74
N TYR A 70 8.34 -7.21 -19.04
CA TYR A 70 8.39 -8.13 -20.17
C TYR A 70 8.44 -7.44 -21.54
N LEU A 71 7.83 -6.26 -21.69
CA LEU A 71 7.87 -5.53 -22.96
C LEU A 71 9.25 -4.97 -23.26
N GLU A 72 9.93 -4.40 -22.27
CA GLU A 72 11.31 -3.95 -22.42
C GLU A 72 12.28 -5.12 -22.62
N ALA A 73 12.09 -6.23 -21.89
CA ALA A 73 12.87 -7.45 -22.11
C ALA A 73 12.70 -7.98 -23.53
N TYR A 74 11.46 -8.01 -24.05
CA TYR A 74 11.16 -8.45 -25.41
C TYR A 74 11.83 -7.57 -26.48
N ASP A 75 11.80 -6.24 -26.30
CA ASP A 75 12.45 -5.29 -27.20
C ASP A 75 13.97 -5.53 -27.25
N ASP A 76 14.61 -5.70 -26.09
CA ASP A 76 16.05 -5.96 -26.01
C ASP A 76 16.41 -7.35 -26.60
N TYR A 77 15.64 -8.40 -26.33
CA TYR A 77 15.86 -9.71 -26.96
C TYR A 77 15.70 -9.66 -28.48
N ARG A 78 14.72 -8.90 -28.98
CA ARG A 78 14.59 -8.67 -30.42
C ARG A 78 15.78 -7.92 -30.99
N LYS A 79 16.30 -6.92 -30.26
CA LYS A 79 17.47 -6.17 -30.67
C LYS A 79 18.71 -7.06 -30.79
N VAL A 80 18.90 -8.02 -29.88
CA VAL A 80 19.95 -9.04 -29.97
C VAL A 80 19.87 -9.82 -31.28
N ILE A 81 18.69 -10.34 -31.59
CA ILE A 81 18.45 -11.16 -32.79
C ILE A 81 18.69 -10.34 -34.07
N ASP A 82 18.14 -9.12 -34.12
CA ASP A 82 18.26 -8.23 -35.28
C ASP A 82 19.73 -7.82 -35.50
N MET A 83 20.46 -7.48 -34.43
CA MET A 83 21.87 -7.10 -34.51
C MET A 83 22.77 -8.23 -35.01
N GLU A 84 22.61 -9.44 -34.48
CA GLU A 84 23.44 -10.58 -34.88
C GLU A 84 23.11 -11.05 -36.29
N LYS A 85 21.84 -11.02 -36.69
CA LYS A 85 21.40 -11.30 -38.06
C LYS A 85 22.00 -10.33 -39.06
N ASN A 86 22.02 -9.04 -38.72
CA ASN A 86 22.53 -7.97 -39.59
C ASN A 86 24.06 -7.79 -39.51
N LYS A 87 24.75 -8.57 -38.66
CA LYS A 87 26.20 -8.44 -38.38
C LYS A 87 26.57 -7.05 -37.83
N GLU A 88 25.68 -6.49 -37.03
CA GLU A 88 25.83 -5.23 -36.29
C GLU A 88 26.36 -5.44 -34.86
N SER A 89 26.47 -6.70 -34.40
CA SER A 89 27.13 -7.00 -33.13
C SER A 89 28.64 -7.14 -33.29
N VAL A 90 29.42 -6.55 -32.37
CA VAL A 90 30.87 -6.74 -32.26
C VAL A 90 31.25 -7.92 -31.37
N ASP A 91 30.28 -8.54 -30.69
CA ASP A 91 30.52 -9.68 -29.80
C ASP A 91 30.91 -10.93 -30.58
N ILE A 92 31.82 -11.72 -29.99
CA ILE A 92 32.32 -12.97 -30.58
C ILE A 92 31.28 -14.08 -30.42
N GLU A 93 30.67 -14.14 -29.23
CA GLU A 93 29.66 -15.12 -28.88
C GLU A 93 28.27 -14.64 -29.29
N ARG A 94 27.47 -15.56 -29.85
CA ARG A 94 26.11 -15.25 -30.28
C ARG A 94 25.12 -15.49 -29.16
N ALA A 95 24.33 -14.48 -28.86
CA ALA A 95 23.26 -14.47 -27.88
C ALA A 95 21.88 -14.82 -28.46
N THR A 96 21.72 -14.90 -29.80
CA THR A 96 20.44 -15.17 -30.47
C THR A 96 19.67 -16.37 -29.90
N SER A 97 20.35 -17.49 -29.62
CA SER A 97 19.67 -18.69 -29.09
C SER A 97 19.06 -18.44 -27.72
N MET A 98 19.76 -17.72 -26.84
CA MET A 98 19.29 -17.40 -25.49
C MET A 98 18.15 -16.38 -25.54
N ALA A 99 18.27 -15.37 -26.41
CA ALA A 99 17.21 -14.39 -26.65
C ALA A 99 15.92 -15.06 -27.14
N LEU A 100 16.00 -16.00 -28.09
CA LEU A 100 14.86 -16.76 -28.58
C LEU A 100 14.20 -17.61 -27.48
N GLN A 101 15.01 -18.27 -26.64
CA GLN A 101 14.50 -19.04 -25.51
C GLN A 101 13.74 -18.15 -24.53
N ASN A 102 14.31 -16.99 -24.17
CA ASN A 102 13.64 -16.06 -23.25
C ASN A 102 12.39 -15.41 -23.87
N ILE A 103 12.38 -15.12 -25.17
CA ILE A 103 11.16 -14.68 -25.88
C ILE A 103 10.06 -15.75 -25.77
N GLU A 104 10.40 -17.03 -25.93
CA GLU A 104 9.40 -18.09 -25.80
C GLU A 104 8.83 -18.18 -24.37
N ARG A 105 9.66 -17.93 -23.34
CA ARG A 105 9.22 -17.91 -21.92
C ARG A 105 8.18 -16.82 -21.64
N ILE A 106 8.26 -15.66 -22.29
CA ILE A 106 7.32 -14.53 -22.10
C ILE A 106 6.25 -14.42 -23.17
N LYS A 107 6.23 -15.35 -24.13
CA LYS A 107 5.36 -15.27 -25.32
C LYS A 107 3.88 -15.15 -25.00
N LEU A 108 3.42 -15.78 -23.93
CA LEU A 108 2.02 -15.68 -23.49
C LEU A 108 1.68 -14.23 -23.07
N PHE A 109 2.54 -13.58 -22.29
CA PHE A 109 2.35 -12.18 -21.86
C PHE A 109 2.36 -11.22 -23.05
N ILE A 110 3.31 -11.41 -23.99
CA ILE A 110 3.41 -10.60 -25.21
C ILE A 110 2.18 -10.81 -26.12
N SER A 111 1.66 -12.04 -26.20
CA SER A 111 0.46 -12.34 -26.98
C SER A 111 -0.80 -11.74 -26.35
N PHE A 112 -0.89 -11.74 -25.03
CA PHE A 112 -1.98 -11.08 -24.31
C PHE A 112 -1.94 -9.57 -24.50
N GLU A 113 -0.78 -8.93 -24.32
CA GLU A 113 -0.61 -7.50 -24.53
C GLU A 113 -1.05 -7.08 -25.94
N LYS A 114 -0.60 -7.81 -26.98
CA LYS A 114 -1.00 -7.51 -28.37
C LYS A 114 -2.50 -7.65 -28.63
N LYS A 115 -3.17 -8.55 -27.90
CA LYS A 115 -4.59 -8.85 -28.12
C LYS A 115 -5.50 -7.92 -27.30
N SER A 116 -5.08 -7.58 -26.08
CA SER A 116 -5.96 -7.02 -25.05
C SER A 116 -5.40 -5.76 -24.40
N GLY A 117 -4.13 -5.41 -24.61
CA GLY A 117 -3.43 -4.35 -23.88
C GLY A 117 -4.11 -3.00 -23.92
N ASP A 118 -4.54 -2.56 -25.12
CA ASP A 118 -5.24 -1.28 -25.28
C ASP A 118 -6.57 -1.25 -24.53
N THR A 119 -7.33 -2.35 -24.57
CA THR A 119 -8.57 -2.51 -23.81
C THR A 119 -8.31 -2.45 -22.30
N VAL A 120 -7.28 -3.15 -21.82
CA VAL A 120 -6.92 -3.16 -20.39
C VAL A 120 -6.51 -1.75 -19.93
N ARG A 121 -5.68 -1.04 -20.70
CA ARG A 121 -5.30 0.34 -20.40
C ARG A 121 -6.50 1.30 -20.45
N GLN A 122 -7.41 1.12 -21.40
CA GLN A 122 -8.63 1.91 -21.51
C GLN A 122 -9.56 1.69 -20.33
N GLN A 123 -9.69 0.45 -19.82
CA GLN A 123 -10.45 0.18 -18.60
C GLN A 123 -9.88 0.95 -17.40
N LEU A 124 -8.56 0.92 -17.20
CA LEU A 124 -7.95 1.69 -16.12
C LEU A 124 -8.21 3.19 -16.27
N SER A 125 -8.09 3.72 -17.48
CA SER A 125 -8.32 5.14 -17.76
C SER A 125 -9.77 5.57 -17.54
N ASN A 126 -10.75 4.70 -17.81
CA ASN A 126 -12.16 5.01 -17.69
C ASN A 126 -12.67 4.83 -16.26
N ASP A 127 -12.25 3.75 -15.59
CA ASP A 127 -12.81 3.33 -14.32
C ASP A 127 -12.02 3.90 -13.13
N GLY A 128 -10.77 4.30 -13.33
CA GLY A 128 -9.85 4.63 -12.25
C GLY A 128 -9.28 3.38 -11.58
N LEU A 129 -8.20 3.57 -10.80
CA LEU A 129 -7.43 2.48 -10.22
C LEU A 129 -8.26 1.57 -9.31
N GLU A 130 -9.13 2.13 -8.48
CA GLU A 130 -9.87 1.35 -7.49
C GLU A 130 -10.83 0.35 -8.14
N TYR A 131 -11.70 0.81 -9.04
CA TYR A 131 -12.64 -0.05 -9.75
C TYR A 131 -11.93 -1.02 -10.69
N PHE A 132 -10.82 -0.61 -11.29
CA PHE A 132 -9.96 -1.49 -12.07
C PHE A 132 -9.42 -2.63 -11.20
N ALA A 133 -8.81 -2.31 -10.05
CA ALA A 133 -8.23 -3.29 -9.14
C ALA A 133 -9.29 -4.26 -8.60
N GLN A 134 -10.46 -3.75 -8.21
CA GLN A 134 -11.58 -4.57 -7.75
C GLN A 134 -12.01 -5.59 -8.82
N ARG A 135 -12.22 -5.13 -10.06
CA ARG A 135 -12.64 -6.00 -11.18
C ARG A 135 -11.63 -7.13 -11.42
N TRP A 136 -10.34 -6.80 -11.49
CA TRP A 136 -9.32 -7.81 -11.80
C TRP A 136 -9.06 -8.75 -10.63
N ALA A 137 -9.20 -8.29 -9.38
CA ALA A 137 -9.18 -9.15 -8.20
C ALA A 137 -10.35 -10.15 -8.21
N GLU A 138 -11.57 -9.70 -8.55
CA GLU A 138 -12.74 -10.57 -8.67
C GLU A 138 -12.61 -11.58 -9.81
N ILE A 139 -12.10 -11.17 -10.98
CA ILE A 139 -11.86 -12.09 -12.09
C ILE A 139 -10.82 -13.14 -11.70
N LEU A 140 -9.71 -12.72 -11.07
CA LEU A 140 -8.66 -13.63 -10.64
C LEU A 140 -9.20 -14.63 -9.59
N SER A 141 -9.90 -14.12 -8.57
CA SER A 141 -10.53 -14.94 -7.54
C SER A 141 -11.53 -15.94 -8.13
N ASN A 142 -12.54 -15.47 -8.86
CA ASN A 142 -13.65 -16.29 -9.30
C ASN A 142 -13.28 -17.25 -10.44
N GLN A 143 -12.51 -16.80 -11.42
CA GLN A 143 -12.29 -17.55 -12.66
C GLN A 143 -10.97 -18.33 -12.64
N HIS A 144 -9.94 -17.83 -11.97
CA HIS A 144 -8.60 -18.43 -11.98
C HIS A 144 -8.25 -19.16 -10.68
N LEU A 145 -8.88 -18.77 -9.56
CA LEU A 145 -8.69 -19.39 -8.25
C LEU A 145 -9.97 -20.07 -7.75
N ALA A 146 -11.01 -20.19 -8.60
CA ALA A 146 -12.28 -20.86 -8.33
C ALA A 146 -13.01 -20.40 -7.06
N ASN A 147 -12.75 -19.17 -6.59
CA ASN A 147 -13.20 -18.63 -5.31
C ASN A 147 -12.81 -19.53 -4.11
N ASP A 148 -11.73 -20.30 -4.25
CA ASP A 148 -11.15 -21.15 -3.21
C ASP A 148 -10.19 -20.32 -2.37
N LEU A 149 -10.50 -20.20 -1.09
CA LEU A 149 -9.79 -19.32 -0.15
C LEU A 149 -8.36 -19.79 0.13
N ASP A 150 -8.13 -21.10 0.13
CA ASP A 150 -6.79 -21.65 0.33
C ASP A 150 -5.93 -21.36 -0.91
N LEU A 151 -6.50 -21.49 -2.12
CA LEU A 151 -5.81 -21.12 -3.35
C LEU A 151 -5.55 -19.61 -3.45
N ILE A 152 -6.50 -18.77 -3.03
CA ILE A 152 -6.33 -17.31 -2.97
C ILE A 152 -5.24 -16.94 -1.99
N LYS A 153 -5.28 -17.49 -0.76
CA LYS A 153 -4.24 -17.26 0.24
C LYS A 153 -2.88 -17.71 -0.30
N TYR A 154 -2.81 -18.90 -0.91
CA TYR A 154 -1.57 -19.41 -1.47
C TYR A 154 -1.00 -18.51 -2.57
N PHE A 155 -1.86 -18.07 -3.51
CA PHE A 155 -1.49 -17.13 -4.57
C PHE A 155 -0.92 -15.82 -4.00
N ILE A 156 -1.58 -15.25 -2.99
CA ILE A 156 -1.13 -14.02 -2.32
C ILE A 156 0.26 -14.22 -1.70
N LEU A 157 0.47 -15.33 -0.97
CA LEU A 157 1.76 -15.59 -0.32
C LEU A 157 2.90 -15.79 -1.33
N GLU A 158 2.64 -16.53 -2.40
CA GLU A 158 3.61 -16.76 -3.48
C GLU A 158 3.99 -15.43 -4.16
N GLU A 159 3.01 -14.56 -4.41
CA GLU A 159 3.23 -13.26 -5.02
C GLU A 159 3.98 -12.27 -4.10
N ILE A 160 3.67 -12.25 -2.80
CA ILE A 160 4.39 -11.42 -1.82
C ILE A 160 5.84 -11.87 -1.68
N LYS A 161 6.09 -13.18 -1.75
CA LYS A 161 7.45 -13.71 -1.75
C LYS A 161 8.23 -13.24 -2.99
N GLU A 162 7.65 -13.30 -4.18
CA GLU A 162 8.30 -12.76 -5.39
C GLU A 162 8.61 -11.26 -5.25
N LEU A 163 7.69 -10.48 -4.69
CA LEU A 163 7.91 -9.05 -4.41
C LEU A 163 9.05 -8.81 -3.42
N GLU A 164 9.18 -9.64 -2.38
CA GLU A 164 10.32 -9.60 -1.46
C GLU A 164 11.65 -9.84 -2.18
N GLU A 165 11.69 -10.86 -3.04
CA GLU A 165 12.89 -11.24 -3.81
C GLU A 165 13.28 -10.19 -4.87
N MET A 166 12.33 -9.40 -5.38
CA MET A 166 12.60 -8.30 -6.32
C MET A 166 13.33 -7.11 -5.68
N GLY A 167 13.23 -6.91 -4.37
CA GLY A 167 13.90 -5.81 -3.67
C GLY A 167 13.25 -4.42 -3.86
N GLY A 168 13.86 -3.41 -3.24
CA GLY A 168 13.43 -2.01 -3.35
C GLY A 168 11.99 -1.78 -2.87
N ILE A 169 11.20 -1.03 -3.65
CA ILE A 169 9.80 -0.73 -3.31
C ILE A 169 8.92 -1.99 -3.20
N HIS A 170 9.28 -3.06 -3.92
CA HIS A 170 8.53 -4.32 -3.89
C HIS A 170 8.73 -5.04 -2.56
N GLN A 171 9.98 -5.10 -2.08
CA GLN A 171 10.31 -5.67 -0.78
C GLN A 171 9.72 -4.84 0.36
N GLU A 172 9.74 -3.51 0.25
CA GLU A 172 9.12 -2.63 1.23
C GLU A 172 7.61 -2.92 1.36
N TYR A 173 6.89 -3.07 0.25
CA TYR A 173 5.49 -3.48 0.29
C TYR A 173 5.31 -4.88 0.89
N ALA A 174 6.12 -5.87 0.47
CA ALA A 174 6.01 -7.24 0.95
C ALA A 174 6.16 -7.36 2.48
N LEU A 175 7.01 -6.52 3.08
CA LEU A 175 7.24 -6.49 4.53
C LEU A 175 6.16 -5.70 5.30
N ASN A 176 5.35 -4.89 4.61
CA ASN A 176 4.37 -3.98 5.23
C ASN A 176 2.90 -4.24 4.81
N CYS A 177 2.62 -5.27 4.01
CA CYS A 177 1.28 -5.56 3.48
C CYS A 177 0.33 -6.26 4.49
N GLY A 178 0.74 -6.38 5.76
CA GLY A 178 -0.06 -7.00 6.82
C GLY A 178 0.00 -8.53 6.87
N ILE A 179 0.83 -9.18 6.03
CA ILE A 179 1.10 -10.62 6.09
C ILE A 179 2.40 -10.87 6.85
N ASN A 180 2.38 -11.80 7.80
CA ASN A 180 3.56 -12.13 8.57
C ASN A 180 4.64 -12.76 7.67
N HIS A 181 5.87 -12.26 7.76
CA HIS A 181 7.03 -12.75 7.00
C HIS A 181 7.20 -14.28 7.05
N SER A 182 6.91 -14.88 8.20
CA SER A 182 6.99 -16.33 8.38
C SER A 182 5.99 -17.14 7.55
N GLU A 183 4.89 -16.52 7.09
CA GLU A 183 3.85 -17.18 6.29
C GLU A 183 4.26 -17.39 4.83
N PHE A 184 5.05 -16.47 4.24
CA PHE A 184 5.38 -16.54 2.81
C PHE A 184 6.83 -16.97 2.51
N ILE A 185 7.77 -16.81 3.44
CA ILE A 185 9.19 -17.14 3.17
C ILE A 185 9.42 -18.62 2.78
N LYS A 186 8.55 -19.53 3.23
CA LYS A 186 8.63 -20.98 2.95
C LYS A 186 7.74 -21.44 1.81
N VAL A 187 6.96 -20.54 1.20
CA VAL A 187 6.07 -20.90 0.10
C VAL A 187 6.90 -21.28 -1.13
N THR A 188 6.51 -22.38 -1.76
CA THR A 188 7.14 -22.89 -2.98
C THR A 188 6.16 -22.77 -4.14
N GLU A 189 6.62 -22.80 -5.38
CA GLU A 189 5.71 -22.77 -6.52
C GLU A 189 4.71 -23.94 -6.46
N ASN A 190 3.42 -23.65 -6.70
CA ASN A 190 2.37 -24.66 -6.74
C ASN A 190 1.68 -24.65 -8.11
N ASN A 191 1.55 -25.83 -8.70
CA ASN A 191 0.90 -25.97 -10.01
C ASN A 191 -0.57 -25.48 -10.02
N ASN A 192 -1.23 -25.43 -8.86
CA ASN A 192 -2.63 -25.04 -8.76
C ASN A 192 -2.84 -23.52 -8.91
N THR A 193 -1.85 -22.68 -8.61
CA THR A 193 -1.91 -21.21 -8.76
C THR A 193 -1.29 -20.72 -10.06
N GLY A 194 -0.52 -21.55 -10.77
CA GLY A 194 0.25 -21.13 -11.95
C GLY A 194 -0.58 -20.48 -13.07
N LYS A 195 -1.81 -20.92 -13.31
CA LYS A 195 -2.71 -20.26 -14.29
C LYS A 195 -3.14 -18.86 -13.85
N ALA A 196 -3.35 -18.66 -12.55
CA ALA A 196 -3.69 -17.37 -11.97
C ALA A 196 -2.50 -16.41 -12.09
N PHE A 197 -1.28 -16.87 -11.80
CA PHE A 197 -0.05 -16.09 -12.00
C PHE A 197 0.16 -15.67 -13.44
N ILE A 198 0.03 -16.59 -14.40
CA ILE A 198 0.17 -16.25 -15.82
C ILE A 198 -0.84 -15.17 -16.22
N PHE A 199 -2.08 -15.29 -15.75
CA PHE A 199 -3.11 -14.29 -16.04
C PHE A 199 -2.82 -12.94 -15.37
N PHE A 200 -2.47 -12.94 -14.08
CA PHE A 200 -2.11 -11.74 -13.33
C PHE A 200 -0.93 -11.00 -13.96
N LYS A 201 0.17 -11.70 -14.24
CA LYS A 201 1.36 -11.16 -14.90
C LYS A 201 1.06 -10.69 -16.34
N SER A 202 0.07 -11.27 -17.03
CA SER A 202 -0.39 -10.78 -18.33
C SER A 202 -1.05 -9.39 -18.24
N ILE A 203 -1.81 -9.14 -17.16
CA ILE A 203 -2.42 -7.81 -16.91
C ILE A 203 -1.32 -6.80 -16.60
N LEU A 204 -0.38 -7.14 -15.72
CA LEU A 204 0.76 -6.26 -15.35
C LEU A 204 1.66 -5.95 -16.54
N CYS A 205 1.89 -6.93 -17.42
CA CYS A 205 2.65 -6.76 -18.67
C CYS A 205 2.13 -5.56 -19.50
N CYS A 206 0.81 -5.31 -19.48
CA CYS A 206 0.19 -4.20 -20.20
C CYS A 206 0.64 -2.81 -19.73
N PHE A 207 1.28 -2.74 -18.55
CA PHE A 207 1.78 -1.51 -17.92
C PHE A 207 3.30 -1.55 -17.70
N SER A 208 3.99 -2.61 -18.14
CA SER A 208 5.42 -2.83 -17.84
C SER A 208 6.37 -1.69 -18.21
N ARG A 209 6.02 -0.89 -19.23
CA ARG A 209 6.79 0.29 -19.64
C ARG A 209 6.72 1.47 -18.66
N ASP A 210 5.77 1.43 -17.72
CA ASP A 210 5.66 2.35 -16.58
C ASP A 210 5.76 1.52 -15.29
N PRO A 211 6.98 1.27 -14.79
CA PRO A 211 7.20 0.35 -13.67
C PRO A 211 6.51 0.83 -12.38
N LEU A 212 6.39 2.14 -12.16
CA LEU A 212 5.70 2.69 -11.00
C LEU A 212 4.20 2.45 -11.09
N LYS A 213 3.58 2.70 -12.26
CA LYS A 213 2.16 2.42 -12.47
C LYS A 213 1.86 0.92 -12.42
N MET A 214 2.74 0.09 -12.98
CA MET A 214 2.64 -1.37 -12.89
C MET A 214 2.63 -1.83 -11.42
N PHE A 215 3.54 -1.30 -10.60
CA PHE A 215 3.61 -1.62 -9.18
C PHE A 215 2.37 -1.14 -8.40
N GLU A 216 1.89 0.07 -8.69
CA GLU A 216 0.65 0.61 -8.10
C GLU A 216 -0.57 -0.28 -8.42
N ILE A 217 -0.69 -0.76 -9.66
CA ILE A 217 -1.77 -1.68 -10.07
C ILE A 217 -1.62 -3.03 -9.38
N ARG A 218 -0.40 -3.57 -9.35
CA ARG A 218 -0.06 -4.86 -8.73
C ARG A 218 -0.48 -4.91 -7.27
N THR A 219 -0.05 -3.90 -6.51
CA THR A 219 -0.35 -3.79 -5.08
C THR A 219 -1.84 -3.49 -4.83
N ALA A 220 -2.49 -2.69 -5.66
CA ALA A 220 -3.93 -2.45 -5.54
C ALA A 220 -4.76 -3.73 -5.72
N ILE A 221 -4.45 -4.56 -6.73
CA ILE A 221 -5.13 -5.85 -6.94
C ILE A 221 -4.83 -6.81 -5.78
N LEU A 222 -3.58 -6.89 -5.33
CA LEU A 222 -3.20 -7.75 -4.21
C LEU A 222 -3.92 -7.36 -2.92
N ASN A 223 -4.02 -6.07 -2.61
CA ASN A 223 -4.74 -5.59 -1.43
C ASN A 223 -6.23 -5.98 -1.47
N LYS A 224 -6.87 -5.94 -2.65
CA LYS A 224 -8.25 -6.44 -2.79
C LYS A 224 -8.33 -7.94 -2.52
N LEU A 225 -7.39 -8.75 -3.02
CA LEU A 225 -7.35 -10.20 -2.73
C LEU A 225 -7.07 -10.51 -1.25
N ILE A 226 -6.14 -9.77 -0.62
CA ILE A 226 -5.86 -9.88 0.82
C ILE A 226 -7.14 -9.63 1.62
N SER A 227 -7.87 -8.55 1.30
CA SER A 227 -9.14 -8.26 1.96
C SER A 227 -10.17 -9.39 1.80
N LEU A 228 -10.28 -9.98 0.60
CA LEU A 228 -11.16 -11.12 0.32
C LEU A 228 -10.80 -12.37 1.15
N SER A 229 -9.50 -12.65 1.32
CA SER A 229 -9.01 -13.79 2.10
C SER A 229 -9.22 -13.64 3.61
N ILE A 230 -9.25 -12.40 4.11
CA ILE A 230 -9.52 -12.10 5.52
C ILE A 230 -11.03 -12.15 5.82
N THR A 231 -11.87 -11.72 4.87
CA THR A 231 -13.34 -11.74 5.01
C THR A 231 -13.98 -13.14 5.07
N SER A 232 -13.23 -14.20 4.79
CA SER A 232 -13.78 -15.55 4.62
C SER A 232 -13.32 -16.57 5.67
N ASN A 233 -12.28 -16.23 6.45
CA ASN A 233 -12.00 -16.85 7.76
C ASN A 233 -12.87 -16.27 8.88
N SER A 234 -13.84 -15.43 8.52
CA SER A 234 -14.81 -14.84 9.41
C SER A 234 -16.22 -15.09 8.89
N GLY A 235 -16.71 -16.31 9.13
CA GLY A 235 -18.10 -16.46 9.55
C GLY A 235 -18.27 -15.73 10.89
N ASN A 236 -18.23 -14.40 10.87
CA ASN A 236 -18.65 -13.44 11.89
C ASN A 236 -18.19 -12.04 11.47
N ASN A 237 -19.11 -11.17 11.04
CA ASN A 237 -19.05 -9.70 11.10
C ASN A 237 -17.74 -9.09 11.68
N ILE A 238 -16.66 -8.95 10.92
CA ILE A 238 -15.44 -8.24 11.39
C ILE A 238 -15.49 -6.74 11.10
N SER A 239 -16.42 -6.24 10.27
CA SER A 239 -16.49 -4.79 10.02
C SER A 239 -16.85 -3.97 11.27
N ASN A 240 -17.39 -4.61 12.32
CA ASN A 240 -17.86 -3.97 13.55
C ASN A 240 -17.41 -4.70 14.86
N GLN A 241 -16.35 -5.51 14.84
CA GLN A 241 -15.81 -6.05 16.10
C GLN A 241 -15.09 -4.96 16.89
N LYS A 242 -15.38 -4.88 18.19
CA LYS A 242 -14.68 -4.01 19.15
C LYS A 242 -13.16 -4.13 18.99
N ILE A 243 -12.45 -3.01 19.19
CA ILE A 243 -10.99 -3.02 19.14
C ILE A 243 -10.48 -3.88 20.30
N ASP A 244 -9.73 -4.93 19.96
CA ASP A 244 -9.01 -5.75 20.94
C ASP A 244 -7.69 -5.07 21.31
N TYR A 245 -7.79 -4.10 22.23
CA TYR A 245 -6.64 -3.37 22.75
C TYR A 245 -6.76 -3.25 24.27
N ASP A 246 -5.76 -3.77 24.98
CA ASP A 246 -5.70 -3.73 26.44
C ASP A 246 -5.09 -2.40 26.91
N GLY A 247 -5.89 -1.61 27.63
CA GLY A 247 -5.48 -0.35 28.25
C GLY A 247 -5.90 0.94 27.54
N GLY A 248 -5.34 2.06 28.01
CA GLY A 248 -5.62 3.40 27.50
C GLY A 248 -4.80 3.74 26.26
N MET A 249 -5.44 4.41 25.29
CA MET A 249 -4.78 4.88 24.07
C MET A 249 -4.22 6.30 24.26
N ARG A 250 -3.07 6.42 24.93
CA ARG A 250 -2.31 7.67 25.07
C ARG A 250 -1.32 7.81 23.91
N LEU A 251 -1.44 8.88 23.15
CA LEU A 251 -0.48 9.24 22.09
C LEU A 251 0.63 10.06 22.73
N ILE A 252 1.69 9.39 23.18
CA ILE A 252 2.73 9.98 24.05
C ILE A 252 3.35 11.23 23.43
N GLU A 253 3.80 11.18 22.18
CA GLU A 253 4.43 12.33 21.50
C GLU A 253 3.46 13.48 21.25
N ALA A 254 2.19 13.13 20.99
CA ALA A 254 1.15 14.13 20.76
C ALA A 254 0.52 14.63 22.04
N GLU A 255 0.85 14.07 23.21
CA GLU A 255 0.33 14.45 24.52
C GLU A 255 -1.21 14.48 24.62
N VAL A 256 -1.89 13.59 23.89
CA VAL A 256 -3.37 13.48 23.89
C VAL A 256 -3.84 12.05 24.14
N ASP A 257 -5.09 11.89 24.55
CA ASP A 257 -5.73 10.59 24.76
C ASP A 257 -6.88 10.36 23.79
N ILE A 258 -6.91 9.20 23.14
CA ILE A 258 -8.11 8.76 22.44
C ILE A 258 -9.12 8.29 23.48
N MET A 259 -10.27 8.94 23.52
CA MET A 259 -11.37 8.63 24.45
C MET A 259 -12.34 7.62 23.87
N PHE A 260 -12.76 7.83 22.62
CA PHE A 260 -13.75 6.99 21.95
C PHE A 260 -13.40 6.83 20.48
N ILE A 261 -13.70 5.66 19.91
CA ILE A 261 -13.66 5.41 18.47
C ILE A 261 -15.01 4.89 18.06
N VAL A 262 -15.62 5.52 17.07
CA VAL A 262 -16.92 5.14 16.51
C VAL A 262 -16.74 4.95 15.02
N LYS A 263 -17.24 3.84 14.49
CA LYS A 263 -17.16 3.50 13.07
C LYS A 263 -18.55 3.19 12.56
N ASN A 264 -18.99 3.93 11.54
CA ASN A 264 -20.33 3.80 10.94
C ASN A 264 -21.47 3.86 11.97
N GLY A 265 -21.30 4.67 13.02
CA GLY A 265 -22.26 4.82 14.12
C GLY A 265 -22.19 3.75 15.21
N GLU A 266 -21.27 2.80 15.13
CA GLU A 266 -21.05 1.78 16.16
C GLU A 266 -19.80 2.09 16.99
N VAL A 267 -19.91 1.97 18.31
CA VAL A 267 -18.79 2.24 19.22
C VAL A 267 -17.80 1.10 19.14
N MET A 268 -16.59 1.38 18.68
CA MET A 268 -15.51 0.40 18.53
C MET A 268 -14.61 0.33 19.77
N TYR A 269 -14.46 1.45 20.49
CA TYR A 269 -13.61 1.55 21.68
C TYR A 269 -14.09 2.66 22.62
N VAL A 270 -13.98 2.40 23.93
CA VAL A 270 -14.18 3.35 25.02
C VAL A 270 -12.98 3.26 25.95
N ASN A 271 -12.31 4.37 26.19
CA ASN A 271 -11.12 4.40 27.04
C ASN A 271 -11.49 4.44 28.53
N ASN A 272 -11.36 3.28 29.18
CA ASN A 272 -11.66 3.12 30.61
C ASN A 272 -10.48 3.45 31.54
N GLU A 273 -9.26 3.63 31.01
CA GLU A 273 -8.02 3.92 31.76
C GLU A 273 -7.75 5.42 31.94
N THR A 274 -8.81 6.23 31.91
CA THR A 274 -8.75 7.70 31.98
C THR A 274 -9.17 8.35 33.30
N PRO A 275 -9.33 7.70 34.49
CA PRO A 275 -9.77 8.39 35.70
C PRO A 275 -8.93 9.63 36.07
N HIS A 276 -7.64 9.62 35.75
CA HIS A 276 -6.70 10.70 36.02
C HIS A 276 -6.95 11.97 35.19
N LEU A 277 -7.75 11.90 34.11
CA LEU A 277 -8.11 13.04 33.26
C LEU A 277 -9.36 13.80 33.76
N TYR A 278 -10.04 13.29 34.79
CA TYR A 278 -11.29 13.88 35.28
C TYR A 278 -11.11 14.58 36.62
N GLU A 279 -11.77 15.71 36.78
CA GLU A 279 -12.06 16.34 38.06
C GLU A 279 -13.44 15.89 38.56
N ILE A 280 -13.60 15.79 39.88
CA ILE A 280 -14.90 15.56 40.49
C ILE A 280 -15.52 16.91 40.78
N ASP A 281 -16.69 17.19 40.22
CA ASP A 281 -17.43 18.40 40.50
C ASP A 281 -18.15 18.36 41.85
N LYS A 282 -18.83 19.46 42.20
CA LYS A 282 -19.49 19.60 43.51
C LYS A 282 -20.62 18.60 43.73
N ASP A 283 -21.20 18.07 42.66
CA ASP A 283 -22.33 17.15 42.69
C ASP A 283 -21.85 15.68 42.63
N GLY A 284 -20.53 15.47 42.55
CA GLY A 284 -19.88 14.16 42.53
C GLY A 284 -19.70 13.59 41.12
N ASP A 285 -20.01 14.36 40.08
CA ASP A 285 -19.89 13.92 38.70
C ASP A 285 -18.47 14.17 38.18
N MET A 286 -17.98 13.26 37.35
CA MET A 286 -16.64 13.36 36.76
C MET A 286 -16.70 14.23 35.51
N LYS A 287 -15.91 15.29 35.47
CA LYS A 287 -15.77 16.20 34.34
C LYS A 287 -14.34 16.21 33.85
N LEU A 288 -14.13 16.04 32.55
CA LEU A 288 -12.80 16.08 31.95
C LEU A 288 -12.13 17.45 32.20
N ASP A 289 -10.88 17.44 32.65
CA ASP A 289 -10.00 18.62 32.73
C ASP A 289 -9.43 18.95 31.34
N GLY A 290 -10.27 19.58 30.51
CA GLY A 290 -9.92 19.97 29.16
C GLY A 290 -11.09 19.90 28.18
N ARG A 291 -10.81 19.54 26.94
CA ARG A 291 -11.82 19.43 25.86
C ARG A 291 -11.59 18.21 24.99
N VAL A 292 -12.69 17.69 24.46
CA VAL A 292 -12.66 16.63 23.45
C VAL A 292 -12.86 17.23 22.06
N VAL A 293 -12.06 16.82 21.10
CA VAL A 293 -12.22 17.13 19.67
C VAL A 293 -12.64 15.86 18.94
N ASN A 294 -13.65 15.96 18.08
CA ASN A 294 -14.07 14.84 17.23
C ASN A 294 -13.36 14.94 15.88
N PHE A 295 -12.45 14.00 15.63
CA PHE A 295 -11.75 13.78 14.37
C PHE A 295 -12.57 12.85 13.49
N ILE A 296 -13.07 13.38 12.39
CA ILE A 296 -13.92 12.64 11.47
C ILE A 296 -13.14 12.33 10.20
N PHE A 297 -12.93 11.04 9.96
CA PHE A 297 -12.31 10.51 8.77
C PHE A 297 -13.40 9.91 7.89
N LYS A 298 -13.56 10.45 6.67
CA LYS A 298 -14.57 9.98 5.72
C LYS A 298 -13.92 9.48 4.44
N ASP A 299 -14.35 8.30 4.02
CA ASP A 299 -14.21 7.76 2.68
C ASP A 299 -15.62 7.52 2.09
N SER A 300 -15.70 7.16 0.82
CA SER A 300 -16.91 6.81 0.08
C SER A 300 -17.82 5.80 0.79
N ASN A 301 -17.26 4.89 1.61
CA ASN A 301 -18.00 3.78 2.20
C ASN A 301 -18.08 3.80 3.73
N GLU A 302 -17.32 4.65 4.42
CA GLU A 302 -17.27 4.64 5.89
C GLU A 302 -17.01 6.01 6.50
N VAL A 303 -17.55 6.19 7.71
CA VAL A 303 -17.33 7.35 8.56
C VAL A 303 -16.74 6.87 9.88
N ILE A 304 -15.55 7.35 10.20
CA ILE A 304 -14.85 7.05 11.44
C ILE A 304 -14.77 8.34 12.26
N GLU A 305 -15.26 8.30 13.49
CA GLU A 305 -15.24 9.41 14.44
C GLU A 305 -14.33 9.02 15.61
N ILE A 306 -13.23 9.73 15.78
CA ILE A 306 -12.26 9.52 16.86
C ILE A 306 -12.29 10.73 17.77
N PHE A 307 -12.71 10.51 19.00
CA PHE A 307 -12.87 11.53 20.02
C PHE A 307 -11.59 11.60 20.85
N VAL A 308 -10.87 12.72 20.76
CA VAL A 308 -9.55 12.89 21.37
C VAL A 308 -9.60 13.96 22.43
N ALA A 309 -9.13 13.65 23.64
CA ALA A 309 -9.01 14.58 24.75
C ALA A 309 -7.70 15.38 24.67
N PHE A 310 -7.85 16.70 24.77
CA PHE A 310 -6.79 17.68 24.93
C PHE A 310 -6.89 18.27 26.34
N ASP A 311 -5.75 18.57 26.96
CA ASP A 311 -5.75 19.30 28.23
C ASP A 311 -6.29 20.73 28.05
N ASP A 312 -6.63 21.38 29.17
CA ASP A 312 -7.26 22.71 29.14
C ASP A 312 -6.33 23.81 28.59
N GLN A 313 -5.01 23.71 28.80
CA GLN A 313 -4.05 24.70 28.29
C GLN A 313 -3.92 24.63 26.77
N ASP A 314 -3.73 23.43 26.22
CA ASP A 314 -3.64 23.19 24.78
C ASP A 314 -4.96 23.60 24.11
N SER A 315 -6.09 23.17 24.69
CA SER A 315 -7.43 23.55 24.25
C SER A 315 -7.65 25.08 24.23
N TYR A 316 -7.20 25.79 25.28
CA TYR A 316 -7.34 27.24 25.35
C TYR A 316 -6.51 27.93 24.26
N SER A 317 -5.26 27.53 24.07
CA SER A 317 -4.37 28.12 23.07
C SER A 317 -4.90 27.92 21.63
N MET A 318 -5.38 26.71 21.33
CA MET A 318 -5.87 26.35 20.00
C MET A 318 -7.22 26.98 19.68
N PHE A 319 -8.17 26.94 20.61
CA PHE A 319 -9.58 27.25 20.30
C PHE A 319 -10.03 28.62 20.82
N THR A 320 -9.35 29.18 21.83
CA THR A 320 -9.62 30.54 22.30
C THR A 320 -8.67 31.54 21.68
N MET A 321 -7.38 31.20 21.58
CA MET A 321 -6.36 32.10 21.01
C MET A 321 -6.09 31.85 19.51
N ASN A 322 -6.64 30.79 18.94
CA ASN A 322 -6.47 30.38 17.53
C ASN A 322 -4.99 30.23 17.12
N MET A 323 -4.13 29.85 18.05
CA MET A 323 -2.69 29.71 17.83
C MET A 323 -2.37 28.31 17.30
N GLY A 324 -1.77 28.20 16.11
CA GLY A 324 -1.26 26.93 15.56
C GLY A 324 -2.30 25.81 15.41
N ARG A 325 -3.60 26.14 15.47
CA ARG A 325 -4.70 25.18 15.62
C ARG A 325 -4.68 24.10 14.53
N ASP A 326 -4.59 24.50 13.27
CA ASP A 326 -4.68 23.58 12.14
C ASP A 326 -3.42 22.70 12.06
N GLU A 327 -2.24 23.24 12.38
CA GLU A 327 -0.98 22.48 12.47
C GLU A 327 -1.06 21.43 13.58
N ARG A 328 -1.56 21.81 14.76
CA ARG A 328 -1.73 20.92 15.91
C ARG A 328 -2.74 19.81 15.64
N LEU A 329 -3.89 20.12 15.03
CA LEU A 329 -4.88 19.12 14.63
C LEU A 329 -4.34 18.15 13.58
N ASN A 330 -3.60 18.65 12.58
CA ASN A 330 -2.98 17.79 11.57
C ASN A 330 -1.92 16.86 12.19
N TYR A 331 -1.12 17.37 13.11
CA TYR A 331 -0.13 16.57 13.83
C TYR A 331 -0.79 15.46 14.66
N VAL A 332 -1.87 15.76 15.40
CA VAL A 332 -2.63 14.76 16.15
C VAL A 332 -3.27 13.73 15.22
N ALA A 333 -3.82 14.15 14.07
CA ALA A 333 -4.38 13.22 13.08
C ALA A 333 -3.33 12.22 12.58
N GLN A 334 -2.10 12.67 12.31
CA GLN A 334 -0.98 11.79 11.92
C GLN A 334 -0.59 10.84 13.07
N ALA A 335 -0.52 11.34 14.30
CA ALA A 335 -0.20 10.54 15.48
C ALA A 335 -1.26 9.44 15.73
N ILE A 336 -2.54 9.68 15.42
CA ILE A 336 -3.59 8.64 15.46
C ILE A 336 -3.24 7.50 14.50
N PHE A 337 -2.93 7.79 13.23
CA PHE A 337 -2.57 6.74 12.27
C PHE A 337 -1.33 5.96 12.70
N GLN A 338 -0.30 6.66 13.20
CA GLN A 338 0.92 6.04 13.70
C GLN A 338 0.64 5.13 14.90
N PHE A 339 -0.17 5.58 15.85
CA PHE A 339 -0.55 4.80 17.02
C PHE A 339 -1.29 3.51 16.63
N MET A 340 -2.26 3.59 15.71
CA MET A 340 -2.98 2.42 15.23
C MET A 340 -2.04 1.41 14.55
N GLY A 341 -1.13 1.90 13.71
CA GLY A 341 -0.13 1.07 13.02
C GLY A 341 0.84 0.38 13.99
N GLN A 342 1.39 1.12 14.95
CA GLN A 342 2.34 0.58 15.93
C GLN A 342 1.73 -0.49 16.84
N ASN A 343 0.43 -0.39 17.14
CA ASN A 343 -0.29 -1.29 18.03
C ASN A 343 -1.10 -2.36 17.29
N ASN A 344 -0.91 -2.53 15.98
CA ASN A 344 -1.61 -3.50 15.13
C ASN A 344 -3.15 -3.39 15.19
N ILE A 345 -3.69 -2.18 15.36
CA ILE A 345 -5.13 -1.92 15.34
C ILE A 345 -5.58 -1.75 13.89
N THR A 346 -6.07 -2.83 13.30
CA THR A 346 -6.35 -2.93 11.84
C THR A 346 -7.83 -2.80 11.46
N ASN A 347 -8.74 -2.78 12.45
CA ASN A 347 -10.19 -2.72 12.23
C ASN A 347 -10.80 -1.31 12.28
N VAL A 348 -9.99 -0.28 12.54
CA VAL A 348 -10.43 1.14 12.55
C VAL A 348 -10.36 1.71 11.14
N PHE A 349 -9.16 1.84 10.59
CA PHE A 349 -8.91 2.38 9.26
C PHE A 349 -8.68 1.25 8.24
N SER A 350 -9.27 1.39 7.06
CA SER A 350 -8.93 0.61 5.87
C SER A 350 -7.52 0.96 5.41
N ALA A 351 -6.69 -0.06 5.19
CA ALA A 351 -5.34 0.07 4.65
C ALA A 351 -5.30 0.62 3.21
N THR A 352 -6.46 0.79 2.55
CA THR A 352 -6.56 1.18 1.14
C THR A 352 -7.39 2.44 0.91
N ALA A 353 -8.05 2.98 1.94
CA ALA A 353 -8.91 4.14 1.82
C ALA A 353 -8.12 5.45 1.97
N THR A 354 -8.47 6.46 1.17
CA THR A 354 -7.97 7.83 1.37
C THR A 354 -9.03 8.62 2.13
N TYR A 355 -8.76 8.95 3.39
CA TYR A 355 -9.72 9.67 4.22
C TYR A 355 -9.59 11.18 4.05
N SER A 356 -10.72 11.83 3.85
CA SER A 356 -10.84 13.26 4.13
C SER A 356 -11.02 13.46 5.64
N SER A 357 -10.26 14.39 6.24
CA SER A 357 -10.38 14.75 7.65
C SER A 357 -11.25 15.99 7.84
N GLN A 358 -12.18 15.92 8.79
CA GLN A 358 -12.96 17.04 9.31
C GLN A 358 -12.87 17.04 10.84
N TYR A 359 -12.98 18.22 11.45
CA TYR A 359 -12.90 18.36 12.91
C TYR A 359 -14.17 19.04 13.42
N HIS A 360 -14.87 18.42 14.36
CA HIS A 360 -15.99 19.07 15.08
C HIS A 360 -15.51 19.62 16.42
N TYR A 361 -15.79 20.91 16.63
CA TYR A 361 -15.10 21.71 17.63
C TYR A 361 -15.58 21.48 19.08
N THR A 362 -14.61 21.63 19.97
CA THR A 362 -14.50 21.24 21.38
C THR A 362 -15.80 20.95 22.13
N PHE A 363 -15.85 19.76 22.71
CA PHE A 363 -16.88 19.32 23.62
C PHE A 363 -16.35 19.31 25.06
N LYS A 364 -17.20 19.74 26.00
CA LYS A 364 -17.03 19.36 27.41
C LYS A 364 -17.48 17.91 27.55
N LEU A 365 -16.70 17.12 28.29
CA LEU A 365 -16.99 15.72 28.55
C LEU A 365 -17.32 15.52 30.04
N TYR A 366 -18.44 14.86 30.29
CA TYR A 366 -18.90 14.43 31.60
C TYR A 366 -19.04 12.91 31.62
N LYS A 367 -18.70 12.27 32.74
CA LYS A 367 -18.79 10.82 32.92
C LYS A 367 -19.62 10.50 34.16
N LYS A 368 -20.57 9.59 34.00
CA LYS A 368 -21.40 9.05 35.07
C LYS A 368 -21.61 7.56 34.84
N ASN A 369 -21.11 6.74 35.78
CA ASN A 369 -21.02 5.28 35.60
C ASN A 369 -20.26 4.93 34.30
N ASP A 370 -20.88 4.16 33.40
CA ASP A 370 -20.37 3.74 32.09
C ASP A 370 -20.72 4.73 30.96
N LYS A 371 -21.52 5.76 31.25
CA LYS A 371 -21.99 6.73 30.25
C LYS A 371 -21.11 7.98 30.21
N HIS A 372 -20.91 8.47 29.00
CA HIS A 372 -20.15 9.66 28.68
C HIS A 372 -21.03 10.63 27.92
N PHE A 373 -21.16 11.85 28.43
CA PHE A 373 -21.93 12.92 27.83
C PHE A 373 -21.01 14.03 27.35
N MET A 374 -21.06 14.32 26.06
CA MET A 374 -20.31 15.39 25.43
C MET A 374 -21.24 16.47 24.94
N ILE A 375 -20.90 17.75 25.15
CA ILE A 375 -21.68 18.88 24.66
C ILE A 375 -20.78 20.04 24.24
N ASN A 376 -21.09 20.67 23.11
CA ASN A 376 -20.35 21.82 22.63
C ASN A 376 -20.75 23.11 23.39
N ASN A 377 -19.91 24.14 23.28
CA ASN A 377 -20.08 25.37 24.07
C ASN A 377 -21.42 26.09 23.82
N ASN A 378 -21.95 26.04 22.60
CA ASN A 378 -23.23 26.66 22.25
C ASN A 378 -24.44 25.74 22.48
N GLN A 379 -24.24 24.54 23.06
CA GLN A 379 -25.28 23.55 23.36
C GLN A 379 -26.13 23.15 22.15
N SER A 380 -25.57 23.24 20.94
CA SER A 380 -26.27 22.86 19.70
C SER A 380 -26.05 21.40 19.30
N GLN A 381 -24.98 20.79 19.82
CA GLN A 381 -24.62 19.42 19.51
C GLN A 381 -24.16 18.71 20.77
N ALA A 382 -24.68 17.50 20.98
CA ALA A 382 -24.29 16.65 22.08
C ALA A 382 -24.16 15.20 21.64
N TYR A 383 -23.36 14.45 22.39
CA TYR A 383 -23.19 13.02 22.20
C TYR A 383 -23.44 12.29 23.52
N LEU A 384 -24.04 11.11 23.41
CA LEU A 384 -24.07 10.11 24.48
C LEU A 384 -23.32 8.88 24.02
N ILE A 385 -22.25 8.52 24.72
CA ILE A 385 -21.39 7.39 24.38
C ILE A 385 -21.26 6.45 25.58
N SER A 386 -21.48 5.15 25.35
CA SER A 386 -21.06 4.05 26.23
C SER A 386 -20.64 2.86 25.35
N GLU A 387 -20.28 1.72 25.93
CA GLU A 387 -19.88 0.55 25.15
C GLU A 387 -20.89 0.15 24.07
N ASN A 388 -22.18 0.33 24.29
CA ASN A 388 -23.22 -0.08 23.33
C ASN A 388 -24.13 1.06 22.89
N ILE A 389 -23.80 2.31 23.25
CA ILE A 389 -24.63 3.47 22.96
C ILE A 389 -23.78 4.49 22.21
N TYR A 390 -24.26 4.90 21.03
CA TYR A 390 -23.79 6.08 20.33
C TYR A 390 -25.01 6.89 19.88
N LYS A 391 -25.15 8.10 20.41
CA LYS A 391 -26.21 9.04 20.01
C LYS A 391 -25.61 10.39 19.71
N ASN A 392 -26.05 11.01 18.62
CA ASN A 392 -25.71 12.37 18.20
C ASN A 392 -27.02 13.05 17.76
N ASN A 393 -27.76 13.57 18.74
CA ASN A 393 -29.13 14.10 18.61
C ASN A 393 -29.22 15.50 19.25
N ASN A 394 -30.44 16.03 19.38
CA ASN A 394 -30.71 17.28 20.10
C ASN A 394 -30.06 17.25 21.50
N ALA A 395 -29.33 18.32 21.83
CA ALA A 395 -28.60 18.46 23.07
C ALA A 395 -29.49 18.36 24.32
N ASP A 396 -30.72 18.88 24.25
CA ASP A 396 -31.65 18.83 25.39
C ASP A 396 -32.11 17.39 25.68
N ASP A 397 -32.42 16.61 24.64
CA ASP A 397 -32.86 15.22 24.78
C ASP A 397 -31.76 14.35 25.41
N ILE A 398 -30.53 14.49 24.91
CA ILE A 398 -29.38 13.75 25.44
C ILE A 398 -29.07 14.17 26.89
N LYS A 399 -29.17 15.46 27.19
CA LYS A 399 -28.92 15.99 28.54
C LYS A 399 -29.94 15.42 29.54
N SER A 400 -31.23 15.40 29.20
CA SER A 400 -32.27 14.76 30.03
C SER A 400 -32.00 13.28 30.26
N GLU A 401 -31.62 12.54 29.21
CA GLU A 401 -31.29 11.12 29.29
C GLU A 401 -30.07 10.84 30.19
N PHE A 402 -29.03 11.67 30.11
CA PHE A 402 -27.81 11.49 30.90
C PHE A 402 -28.03 11.83 32.38
N TRP A 403 -28.72 12.93 32.68
CA TRP A 403 -28.94 13.40 34.04
C TRP A 403 -30.13 12.74 34.74
N GLY A 404 -30.96 11.98 34.01
CA GLY A 404 -32.18 11.37 34.55
C GLY A 404 -33.25 12.40 34.91
N MET A 405 -33.22 13.56 34.25
CA MET A 405 -34.18 14.65 34.44
C MET A 405 -35.34 14.43 33.45
N ALA A 406 -36.43 13.87 33.94
CA ALA A 406 -37.70 13.76 33.22
C ALA A 406 -38.44 15.10 33.16
#